data_AF-A0A7Z3BP87-F1
#
_entry.id   AF-A0A7Z3BP87-F1
#
_cell.length_a   1.000
_cell.length_b   1.000
_cell.length_c   1.000
_cell.angle_alpha   90.00
_cell.angle_beta   90.00
_cell.angle_gamma   90.00
#
_symmetry.space_group_name_H-M   'P 1'
#
loop_
_entity.id
_entity.type
_entity.pdbx_description
1 polymer ?
#
loop_
_entity_poly.entity_id
_entity_poly.type
_entity_poly.pdbx_seq_one_letter_code
_entity_poly.pdbx_strand_id
1 'polypeptide(L)' 'MNRQQLEYPENTAEYQDGIEAKQLGLTERACPWGLHELDRRCRWLAGYHDTVLDRREAA' A
#
# COMPACT_ATOMS: atom_id res chain seq x y z
N MET A 1 24.28 -3.05 -17.80
CA MET A 1 23.06 -2.50 -17.18
C MET A 1 23.01 -3.01 -15.75
N ASN A 2 23.20 -2.13 -14.76
CA ASN A 2 22.94 -2.48 -13.37
C ASN A 2 21.45 -2.79 -13.25
N ARG A 3 21.10 -4.07 -13.04
CA ARG A 3 19.79 -4.43 -12.50
C ARG A 3 19.78 -3.91 -11.07
N GLN A 4 19.42 -2.63 -10.89
CA GLN A 4 18.86 -2.21 -9.62
C GLN A 4 17.73 -3.21 -9.36
N GLN A 5 17.89 -4.03 -8.32
CA GLN A 5 16.83 -4.92 -7.87
C GLN A 5 15.59 -4.03 -7.75
N LEU A 6 14.59 -4.30 -8.59
CA LEU A 6 13.31 -3.63 -8.47
C LEU A 6 12.80 -4.07 -7.10
N GLU A 7 12.91 -3.20 -6.10
CA GLU A 7 12.34 -3.43 -4.79
C GLU A 7 10.84 -3.58 -5.00
N TYR A 8 10.34 -4.79 -4.81
CA TYR A 8 8.91 -5.03 -4.92
C TYR A 8 8.19 -4.18 -3.87
N PRO A 9 7.06 -3.54 -4.23
CA PRO A 9 6.38 -2.57 -3.38
C PRO A 9 6.00 -3.14 -2.00
N GLU A 10 5.72 -4.43 -1.89
CA GLU A 10 5.41 -5.11 -0.63
C GLU A 10 6.52 -5.07 0.42
N ASN A 11 7.77 -4.80 0.01
CA ASN A 11 8.91 -4.68 0.90
C ASN A 11 9.10 -3.25 1.45
N THR A 12 8.23 -2.32 1.08
CA THR A 12 8.34 -0.91 1.43
C THR A 12 7.47 -0.59 2.65
N ALA A 13 7.94 0.32 3.51
CA ALA A 13 7.18 0.74 4.68
C ALA A 13 5.83 1.36 4.25
N GLU A 14 5.85 2.15 3.18
CA GLU A 14 4.65 2.78 2.63
C GLU A 14 3.57 1.76 2.28
N TYR A 15 3.93 0.62 1.67
CA TYR A 15 2.97 -0.43 1.35
C TYR A 15 2.37 -1.08 2.62
N GLN A 16 3.20 -1.41 3.62
CA GLN A 16 2.73 -2.01 4.87
C GLN A 16 1.79 -1.07 5.65
N ASP A 17 2.12 0.22 5.69
CA ASP A 17 1.27 1.26 6.26
C ASP A 17 -0.10 1.34 5.55
N GLY A 18 -0.13 1.06 4.24
CA GLY A 18 -1.37 1.02 3.44
C GLY A 18 -2.28 -0.12 3.87
N ILE A 19 -1.72 -1.31 4.04
CA ILE A 19 -2.43 -2.49 4.57
C ILE A 19 -2.99 -2.18 5.96
N GLU A 20 -2.17 -1.66 6.87
CA GLU A 20 -2.59 -1.36 8.24
C GLU A 20 -3.72 -0.32 8.26
N ALA A 21 -3.61 0.74 7.47
CA ALA A 21 -4.65 1.75 7.36
C ALA A 21 -6.00 1.15 6.91
N LYS A 22 -5.98 0.19 5.97
CA LYS A 22 -7.18 -0.53 5.54
C LYS A 22 -7.74 -1.40 6.66
N GLN A 23 -6.88 -2.14 7.37
CA GLN A 23 -7.28 -3.01 8.49
C GLN A 23 -7.89 -2.23 9.66
N LEU A 24 -7.41 -1.00 9.89
CA LEU A 24 -7.96 -0.07 10.88
C LEU A 24 -9.25 0.63 10.42
N GLY A 25 -9.73 0.38 9.20
CA GLY A 25 -10.94 0.97 8.65
C GLY A 25 -10.78 2.43 8.22
N LEU A 26 -9.55 2.91 8.02
CA LEU A 26 -9.30 4.24 7.48
C LEU A 26 -9.66 4.29 5.99
N THR A 27 -9.91 5.50 5.49
CA THR A 27 -10.18 5.74 4.06
C THR A 27 -8.87 5.99 3.30
N GLU A 28 -8.88 5.87 1.98
CA GLU A 28 -7.73 6.23 1.11
C GLU A 28 -7.21 7.65 1.35
N ARG A 29 -8.05 8.56 1.84
CA ARG A 29 -7.67 9.94 2.17
C ARG A 29 -6.74 10.04 3.38
N ALA A 30 -6.59 8.96 4.16
CA ALA A 30 -5.62 8.88 5.24
C ALA A 30 -4.17 8.76 4.75
N CYS A 31 -3.96 8.55 3.44
CA CYS A 31 -2.64 8.56 2.81
C CYS A 31 -1.89 9.87 3.11
N PRO A 32 -0.76 9.83 3.85
CA PRO A 32 -0.03 11.03 4.25
C PRO A 32 0.73 11.72 3.10
N TRP A 33 1.04 10.99 2.01
CA TRP A 33 1.86 11.52 0.92
C TRP A 33 1.05 12.29 -0.11
N GLY A 34 1.52 13.50 -0.45
CA GLY A 34 0.95 14.32 -1.50
C GLY A 34 1.39 13.89 -2.92
N LEU A 35 0.87 14.57 -3.95
CA LEU A 35 1.24 14.29 -5.35
C LEU A 35 2.73 14.54 -5.66
N HIS A 36 3.41 15.38 -4.89
CA HIS A 36 4.84 15.61 -5.04
C HIS A 36 5.69 14.42 -4.56
N GLU A 37 5.11 13.50 -3.79
CA GLU A 37 5.71 12.24 -3.34
C GLU A 37 4.99 11.05 -4.01
N LEU A 38 4.70 11.18 -5.31
CA LEU A 38 3.85 10.24 -6.06
C LEU A 38 4.30 8.77 -5.90
N ASP A 39 5.60 8.50 -5.89
CA ASP A 39 6.13 7.14 -5.74
C ASP A 39 5.70 6.50 -4.40
N ARG A 40 5.89 7.22 -3.29
CA ARG A 40 5.47 6.78 -1.94
C ARG A 40 3.95 6.65 -1.85
N ARG A 41 3.23 7.63 -2.41
CA ARG A 41 1.76 7.60 -2.48
C ARG A 41 1.26 6.35 -3.21
N CYS A 42 1.88 6.00 -4.34
CA CYS A 42 1.53 4.82 -5.11
C CYS A 42 1.82 3.53 -4.34
N ARG A 43 2.96 3.42 -3.64
CA ARG A 43 3.29 2.26 -2.79
C ARG A 43 2.27 2.05 -1.69
N TRP A 44 1.86 3.12 -1.00
CA TRP A 44 0.83 3.01 0.04
C TRP A 44 -0.54 2.66 -0.50
N LEU A 45 -0.96 3.29 -1.61
CA LEU A 45 -2.23 2.97 -2.25
C LEU A 45 -2.24 1.51 -2.73
N ALA A 46 -1.10 1.00 -3.23
CA ALA A 46 -0.97 -0.41 -3.58
C ALA A 46 -1.30 -1.29 -2.37
N GLY A 47 -0.62 -1.11 -1.22
CA GLY A 47 -0.91 -1.89 -0.01
C GLY A 47 -2.33 -1.72 0.52
N TYR A 48 -2.87 -0.49 0.51
CA TYR A 48 -4.25 -0.21 0.92
C TYR A 48 -5.29 -0.99 0.09
N HIS A 49 -5.02 -1.17 -1.20
CA HIS A 49 -5.89 -1.90 -2.12
C HIS A 49 -5.56 -3.41 -2.22
N ASP A 50 -4.40 -3.87 -1.75
CA ASP A 50 -3.94 -5.25 -1.89
C ASP A 50 -4.62 -6.25 -0.93
N THR A 51 -5.80 -5.90 -0.43
CA THR A 51 -6.56 -6.67 0.58
C THR A 51 -7.84 -7.27 0.01
N VAL A 52 -7.87 -7.57 -1.30
CA VAL A 52 -9.03 -8.23 -1.94
C VAL A 52 -9.21 -9.69 -1.47
N LEU A 53 -8.30 -10.25 -0.67
CA LEU A 53 -8.44 -11.58 -0.08
C LEU A 53 -8.39 -11.49 1.45
N ASP A 54 -9.56 -11.40 2.07
CA ASP A 54 -10.05 -12.35 3.10
C ASP A 54 -11.05 -11.66 4.07
N ARG A 55 -12.09 -12.39 4.50
CA ARG A 55 -13.30 -12.01 5.30
C ARG A 55 -14.63 -11.80 4.57
N ARG A 56 -14.81 -12.27 3.34
CA ARG A 56 -16.17 -12.49 2.78
C ARG A 56 -16.43 -13.88 2.18
N GLU A 57 -15.53 -14.84 2.38
CA GLU A 57 -15.77 -16.27 2.09
C GLU A 57 -15.65 -17.16 3.34
N ALA A 58 -16.10 -16.66 4.49
CA ALA A 58 -16.21 -17.44 5.73
C ALA A 58 -17.58 -17.27 6.39
N ALA A 59 -18.65 -17.34 5.60
CA ALA A 59 -20.04 -17.44 6.06
C ALA A 59 -20.80 -18.45 5.22
#